data_AF-A0A9X4PA74-F1
#
_entry.id   AF-A0A9X4PA74-F1
#
_cell.length_a   1.000
_cell.length_b   1.000
_cell.length_c   1.000
_cell.angle_alpha   90.00
_cell.angle_beta   90.00
_cell.angle_gamma   90.00
#
_symmetry.space_group_name_H-M   'P 1'
#
loop_
_entity.id
_entity.type
_entity.pdbx_description
1 polymer ?
#
loop_
_entity_poly.entity_id
_entity_poly.type
_entity_poly.pdbx_seq_one_letter_code
_entity_poly.pdbx_strand_id
1 'polypeptide(L)'
;MSKFIVNSFQVPNIVVDEFLGELTDEELKCYLYIMRWTGSSGRGYENIPSYRIMIDTGLNEADFKDALKRLIELGLIATPDNSKGA
;
A
#
# COMPACT_ATOMS: atom_id res chain seq x y z
N MET A 1 4.66 20.57 14.65
CA MET A 1 4.68 19.09 14.65
C MET A 1 3.28 18.62 14.96
N SER A 2 2.72 17.72 14.16
CA SER A 2 1.46 17.05 14.53
C SER A 2 1.68 16.30 15.85
N LYS A 3 0.66 16.25 16.72
CA LYS A 3 0.70 15.38 17.90
C LYS A 3 0.87 13.95 17.40
N PHE A 4 2.05 13.37 17.60
CA PHE A 4 2.26 11.96 17.33
C PHE A 4 1.34 11.17 18.26
N ILE A 5 0.47 10.36 17.66
CA ILE A 5 -0.43 9.47 18.41
C ILE A 5 0.09 8.06 18.22
N VAL A 6 0.60 7.49 19.30
CA VAL A 6 1.07 6.12 19.36
C VAL A 6 -0.05 5.20 18.89
N ASN A 7 0.27 4.25 18.00
CA ASN A 7 -0.65 3.22 17.52
C ASN A 7 -1.92 3.76 16.81
N SER A 8 -1.89 4.99 16.29
CA SER A 8 -3.03 5.58 15.56
C SER A 8 -3.37 4.93 14.21
N PHE A 9 -2.49 4.07 13.71
CA PHE A 9 -2.70 3.26 12.52
C PHE A 9 -2.46 1.79 12.89
N GLN A 10 -3.44 0.94 12.61
CA GLN A 10 -3.37 -0.50 12.83
C GLN A 10 -3.35 -1.20 11.48
N VAL A 11 -2.50 -2.22 11.35
CA VAL A 11 -2.48 -3.12 10.18
C VAL A 11 -3.35 -4.34 10.46
N PRO A 12 -3.95 -4.97 9.42
CA PRO A 12 -4.64 -6.24 9.59
C PRO A 12 -3.70 -7.32 10.15
N ASN A 13 -4.15 -8.10 11.13
CA ASN A 13 -3.33 -9.13 11.77
C ASN A 13 -2.74 -10.13 10.78
N ILE A 14 -3.49 -10.51 9.74
CA ILE A 14 -3.02 -11.43 8.70
C ILE A 14 -1.73 -10.97 8.00
N VAL A 15 -1.53 -9.65 7.89
CA VAL A 15 -0.30 -9.09 7.32
C VAL A 15 0.90 -9.39 8.21
N VAL A 16 0.69 -9.36 9.53
CA VAL A 16 1.72 -9.67 10.52
C VAL A 16 1.93 -11.18 10.61
N ASP A 17 0.83 -11.93 10.71
CA ASP A 17 0.85 -13.35 11.01
C ASP A 17 1.32 -14.19 9.81
N GLU A 18 0.94 -13.81 8.58
CA GLU A 18 1.21 -14.59 7.37
C GLU A 18 2.25 -13.94 6.45
N PHE A 19 2.22 -12.61 6.30
CA PHE A 19 2.99 -11.93 5.25
C PHE A 19 4.25 -11.21 5.75
N LEU A 20 4.44 -11.01 7.05
CA LEU A 20 5.55 -10.20 7.57
C LEU A 20 6.93 -10.77 7.23
N GLY A 21 7.06 -12.09 7.21
CA GLY A 21 8.31 -12.77 6.83
C GLY A 21 8.45 -13.01 5.33
N GLU A 22 7.38 -12.76 4.55
CA GLU A 22 7.36 -12.97 3.10
C GLU A 22 7.60 -11.68 2.31
N LEU A 23 7.06 -10.55 2.79
CA LEU A 23 7.16 -9.27 2.11
C LEU A 23 8.58 -8.70 2.18
N THR A 24 9.02 -8.13 1.06
CA THR A 24 10.22 -7.30 1.03
C THR A 24 9.99 -5.94 1.70
N ASP A 25 11.08 -5.23 2.02
CA ASP A 25 11.01 -3.88 2.59
C ASP A 25 10.25 -2.92 1.67
N GLU A 26 10.45 -3.05 0.36
CA GLU A 26 9.81 -2.26 -0.68
C GLU A 26 8.29 -2.54 -0.74
N GLU A 27 7.90 -3.82 -0.72
CA GLU A 27 6.51 -4.26 -0.71
C GLU A 27 5.78 -3.79 0.54
N LEU A 28 6.39 -3.95 1.72
CA LEU A 28 5.80 -3.54 2.97
C LEU A 28 5.61 -2.01 3.03
N LYS A 29 6.59 -1.22 2.56
CA LYS A 29 6.46 0.25 2.47
C LYS A 29 5.29 0.67 1.59
N CYS A 30 5.17 0.07 0.39
CA CYS A 30 4.05 0.32 -0.52
C CYS A 30 2.71 -0.04 0.11
N TYR A 31 2.61 -1.23 0.71
CA TYR A 31 1.39 -1.70 1.35
C TYR A 31 0.92 -0.77 2.48
N LEU A 32 1.82 -0.43 3.41
CA LEU A 32 1.50 0.44 4.55
C LEU A 32 1.05 1.83 4.10
N TYR A 33 1.72 2.39 3.08
CA TYR A 33 1.36 3.70 2.54
C TYR A 33 -0.03 3.68 1.90
N ILE A 34 -0.31 2.69 1.06
CA ILE A 34 -1.61 2.51 0.39
C ILE A 34 -2.72 2.33 1.43
N MET A 35 -2.51 1.42 2.40
CA MET A 35 -3.48 1.14 3.47
C MET A 35 -3.76 2.38 4.34
N ARG A 36 -2.74 3.18 4.64
CA ARG A 36 -2.92 4.44 5.36
C ARG A 36 -3.79 5.42 4.58
N TRP A 37 -3.69 5.43 3.25
CA TRP A 37 -4.50 6.29 2.39
C TRP A 37 -5.95 5.80 2.29
N THR A 38 -6.15 4.53 1.94
CA THR A 38 -7.49 3.92 1.76
C THR A 38 -8.26 3.81 3.08
N GLY A 39 -7.61 3.38 4.16
CA GLY A 39 -8.23 3.28 5.47
C GLY A 39 -8.62 4.63 6.08
N SER A 40 -7.93 5.71 5.72
CA SER A 40 -8.21 7.04 6.27
C SER A 40 -9.30 7.81 5.53
N SER A 41 -9.59 7.45 4.27
CA SER A 41 -10.68 8.07 3.53
C SER A 41 -12.04 7.44 3.85
N GLY A 42 -12.06 6.30 4.55
CA GLY A 42 -13.27 5.51 4.80
C GLY A 42 -13.87 4.89 3.54
N ARG A 43 -13.18 5.04 2.39
CA ARG A 43 -13.59 4.49 1.10
C ARG A 43 -12.83 3.19 0.87
N GLY A 44 -13.52 2.16 0.37
CA GLY A 44 -12.90 0.87 0.04
C GLY A 44 -11.92 0.92 -1.14
N TYR A 45 -11.75 2.09 -1.75
CA TYR A 45 -10.80 2.35 -2.83
C TYR A 45 -10.39 3.83 -2.77
N GLU A 46 -9.20 4.12 -3.28
CA GLU A 46 -8.73 5.50 -3.38
C GLU A 46 -7.81 5.65 -4.60
N ASN A 47 -7.87 6.81 -5.27
CA ASN A 47 -7.00 7.09 -6.40
C ASN A 47 -5.72 7.75 -5.88
N ILE A 48 -4.67 6.94 -5.70
CA ILE A 48 -3.36 7.39 -5.24
C ILE A 48 -2.46 7.57 -6.46
N PRO A 49 -1.96 8.79 -6.74
CA PRO A 49 -1.01 8.98 -7.83
C PRO A 49 0.29 8.21 -7.59
N SER A 50 0.74 7.42 -8.57
CA SER A 50 1.94 6.58 -8.45
C SER A 50 3.18 7.34 -8.01
N TYR A 51 3.38 8.55 -8.54
CA TYR A 51 4.52 9.41 -8.17
C TYR A 51 4.52 9.75 -6.68
N ARG A 52 3.34 9.84 -6.05
CA ARG A 52 3.23 10.18 -4.63
C ARG A 52 3.64 9.01 -3.75
N ILE A 53 3.25 7.79 -4.14
CA ILE A 53 3.72 6.58 -3.48
C ILE A 53 5.24 6.54 -3.55
N MET A 54 5.82 6.68 -4.75
CA MET A 54 7.27 6.65 -4.94
C MET A 54 8.02 7.70 -4.09
N ILE A 55 7.54 8.95 -4.05
CA ILE A 55 8.15 10.01 -3.25
C ILE A 55 8.08 9.67 -1.75
N ASP A 56 6.92 9.25 -1.27
CA ASP A 56 6.69 9.08 0.17
C ASP A 56 7.26 7.74 0.69
N THR A 57 7.45 6.73 -0.17
CA THR A 57 8.14 5.46 0.15
C THR A 57 9.64 5.50 -0.14
N GLY A 58 10.11 6.46 -0.93
CA GLY A 58 11.51 6.60 -1.35
C GLY A 58 11.94 5.57 -2.39
N LEU A 59 11.00 4.93 -3.10
CA LEU A 59 11.29 3.90 -4.09
C LEU A 59 11.57 4.49 -5.47
N ASN A 60 12.47 3.84 -6.20
CA ASN A 60 12.61 4.09 -7.64
C ASN A 60 11.45 3.43 -8.41
N GLU A 61 11.32 3.75 -9.69
CA GLU A 61 10.20 3.28 -10.50
C GLU A 61 10.17 1.75 -10.70
N ALA A 62 11.33 1.11 -10.80
CA ALA A 62 11.43 -0.34 -10.99
C ALA A 62 10.97 -1.08 -9.73
N ASP A 63 11.56 -0.74 -8.58
CA ASP A 63 11.22 -1.35 -7.30
C ASP A 63 9.74 -1.12 -6.94
N PHE A 64 9.22 0.08 -7.22
CA PHE A 64 7.81 0.40 -7.03
C PHE A 64 6.89 -0.48 -7.89
N LYS A 65 7.20 -0.67 -9.18
CA LYS A 65 6.40 -1.49 -10.08
C LYS A 65 6.43 -2.96 -9.68
N ASP A 66 7.59 -3.48 -9.32
CA ASP A 66 7.75 -4.87 -8.88
C ASP A 66 7.01 -5.12 -7.56
N ALA A 67 7.14 -4.19 -6.59
CA ALA A 67 6.40 -4.24 -5.34
C ALA A 67 4.88 -4.23 -5.56
N LEU A 68 4.36 -3.32 -6.41
CA LEU A 68 2.93 -3.28 -6.72
C LEU A 68 2.45 -4.58 -7.35
N LYS A 69 3.21 -5.12 -8.30
CA LYS A 69 2.88 -6.39 -8.95
C LYS A 69 2.78 -7.51 -7.93
N ARG A 70 3.76 -7.64 -7.03
CA ARG A 70 3.75 -8.68 -5.99
C ARG A 70 2.58 -8.53 -5.03
N LEU A 71 2.28 -7.32 -4.58
CA LEU A 71 1.14 -7.07 -3.69
C LEU A 71 -0.21 -7.41 -4.34
N ILE A 72 -0.34 -7.22 -5.65
CA ILE A 72 -1.53 -7.64 -6.43
C ILE A 72 -1.60 -9.17 -6.51
N GLU A 73 -0.48 -9.84 -6.80
CA GLU A 73 -0.41 -11.31 -6.85
C GLU A 73 -0.78 -11.96 -5.50
N LEU A 74 -0.40 -11.32 -4.39
CA LEU A 74 -0.75 -11.72 -3.04
C LEU A 74 -2.19 -11.36 -2.63
N GLY A 75 -2.92 -10.60 -3.47
CA GLY A 75 -4.27 -10.13 -3.16
C GLY A 75 -4.34 -9.08 -2.04
N LEU A 76 -3.21 -8.48 -1.67
CA LEU A 76 -3.13 -7.47 -0.61
C LEU A 76 -3.62 -6.09 -1.08
N ILE A 77 -3.53 -5.82 -2.39
CA ILE A 77 -4.08 -4.62 -3.03
C ILE A 77 -4.76 -4.99 -4.35
N ALA A 78 -5.70 -4.16 -4.80
CA ALA A 78 -6.35 -4.30 -6.10
C ALA A 78 -6.11 -3.07 -6.97
N THR A 79 -5.96 -3.28 -8.28
CA THR A 79 -5.98 -2.19 -9.27
C THR A 79 -7.39 -2.03 -9.83
N PRO A 80 -7.84 -0.79 -10.13
CA PRO A 80 -9.09 -0.60 -10.85
C PRO A 80 -9.05 -1.36 -12.18
N ASP A 81 -10.11 -2.12 -12.44
CA ASP A 81 -10.25 -2.91 -13.66
C ASP A 81 -10.50 -1.96 -14.85
N ASN A 82 -9.48 -1.78 -15.70
CA ASN A 82 -9.55 -0.93 -16.89
C ASN A 82 -10.58 -1.42 -17.92
N SER A 83 -11.22 -2.57 -17.72
CA SER A 83 -12.28 -3.10 -18.60
C SER A 83 -13.66 -2.46 -18.41
N LYS A 84 -13.88 -1.63 -17.37
CA LYS A 84 -15.18 -0.97 -17.11
C LYS A 84 -15.16 0.56 -17.25
N GLY A 85 -14.14 1.10 -17.89
CA GLY A 85 -14.01 2.54 -18.17
C GLY A 85 -14.13 2.87 -19.66
N ALA A 86 -15.33 2.72 -20.22
CA ALA A 86 -15.76 3.32 -21.48
C ALA A 86 -17.26 3.63 -21.40
#